data_AF-A0A8D6PUF9-F1
#
_entry.id   AF-A0A8D6PUF9-F1
#
_cell.length_a   1.000
_cell.length_b   1.000
_cell.length_c   1.000
_cell.angle_alpha   90.00
_cell.angle_beta   90.00
_cell.angle_gamma   90.00
#
_symmetry.space_group_name_H-M   'P 1'
#
loop_
_entity.id
_entity.type
_entity.pdbx_description
1 polymer ?
#
loop_
_entity_poly.entity_id
_entity_poly.type
_entity_poly.pdbx_seq_one_letter_code
_entity_poly.pdbx_strand_id
1 'polypeptide(L)'
;MKESSLLVDLKGEPGINCNGFCKFCYFRKVDKKNPKPLGCRYCQFTFGCDYCTYSVREINGDFIPLPLALMEVQSSLLFKRYKKVNITGGGDISCYPQLVDLCKFINNMGLNIHLGYTSGKGFDNIDIAKNLVDYGVDEVTFSVFSTNAKLRKEWMNDKNAETALKCLKYFCEHCEVHCAIIVIPGVNDGEELKRTVSDLVDWGAKAVILMRFANSEEQGLILGNAPLLENIKTHTVEEFKKIIDEIHNEFGDSIRVTGTPLYDPITKTPFALADDENKHILERLKNKINGEATIITGNVAYPFLKKIFDETSVNVVRVNKDIADLITSKDLENLNLKDVKETVFIPPKAFVHDRVAEDLLRRDGIDRIVVRGVEQLTLDGEVSGVYSKKEALEFEINAFEELIGMINFFGMRKR
;
A
#
# COMPACT_ATOMS: atom_id res chain seq x y z
N MET A 1 -16.95 17.01 -4.40
CA MET A 1 -16.68 16.59 -3.00
C MET A 1 -16.71 15.07 -2.98
N LYS A 2 -15.57 14.41 -2.72
CA LYS A 2 -15.54 12.94 -2.50
C LYS A 2 -16.59 12.60 -1.44
N GLU A 3 -17.45 11.63 -1.73
CA GLU A 3 -18.48 11.21 -0.78
C GLU A 3 -17.80 10.72 0.49
N SER A 4 -18.24 11.19 1.66
CA SER A 4 -17.65 10.77 2.91
C SER A 4 -18.08 9.34 3.23
N SER A 5 -17.11 8.43 3.22
CA SER A 5 -17.25 7.05 3.69
C SER A 5 -16.84 6.95 5.16
N LEU A 6 -17.58 6.16 5.94
CA LEU A 6 -17.23 5.80 7.31
C LEU A 6 -16.39 4.52 7.28
N LEU A 7 -15.17 4.56 7.82
CA LEU A 7 -14.37 3.35 7.99
C LEU A 7 -14.82 2.61 9.25
N VAL A 8 -15.02 1.30 9.14
CA VAL A 8 -15.24 0.38 10.25
C VAL A 8 -14.18 -0.72 10.15
N ASP A 9 -13.27 -0.74 11.11
CA ASP A 9 -12.21 -1.74 11.19
C ASP A 9 -12.62 -2.87 12.14
N LEU A 10 -12.95 -4.02 11.57
CA LEU A 10 -13.36 -5.21 12.31
C LEU A 10 -12.21 -5.86 13.11
N LYS A 11 -10.98 -5.36 13.00
CA LYS A 11 -9.77 -5.99 13.53
C LYS A 11 -9.54 -7.35 12.89
N GLY A 12 -9.25 -8.36 13.70
CA GLY A 12 -8.85 -9.67 13.22
C GLY A 12 -7.35 -9.75 12.93
N GLU A 13 -6.85 -10.97 12.96
CA GLU A 13 -5.44 -11.28 12.86
C GLU A 13 -5.16 -12.18 11.64
N PRO A 14 -4.18 -11.82 10.79
CA PRO A 14 -3.77 -12.64 9.65
C PRO A 14 -3.43 -14.07 10.05
N GLY A 15 -3.96 -15.02 9.29
CA GLY A 15 -3.76 -16.47 9.50
C GLY A 15 -4.73 -17.11 10.48
N ILE A 16 -5.24 -16.36 11.45
CA ILE A 16 -6.30 -16.82 12.37
C ILE A 16 -7.66 -16.49 11.73
N ASN A 17 -7.90 -15.20 11.47
CA ASN A 17 -9.14 -14.66 10.92
C ASN A 17 -9.18 -14.66 9.39
N CYS A 18 -8.48 -15.60 8.75
CA CYS A 18 -8.37 -15.72 7.29
C CYS A 18 -8.53 -17.16 6.77
N ASN A 19 -9.00 -18.10 7.60
CA ASN A 19 -8.99 -19.54 7.31
C ASN A 19 -7.58 -20.10 6.98
N GLY A 20 -6.55 -19.55 7.65
CA GLY A 20 -5.16 -19.94 7.45
C GLY A 20 -4.37 -19.04 6.50
N PHE A 21 -3.06 -19.09 6.63
CA PHE A 21 -2.14 -18.28 5.82
C PHE A 21 -2.07 -18.74 4.36
N CYS A 22 -2.03 -17.78 3.44
CA CYS A 22 -1.48 -18.02 2.10
C CYS A 22 0.02 -18.35 2.20
N LYS A 23 0.55 -19.16 1.27
CA LYS A 23 1.99 -19.47 1.18
C LYS A 23 2.85 -18.21 1.10
N PHE A 24 2.34 -17.17 0.45
CA PHE A 24 2.99 -15.88 0.23
C PHE A 24 2.58 -14.79 1.23
N CYS A 25 1.82 -15.12 2.29
CA CYS A 25 1.35 -14.11 3.25
C CYS A 25 2.54 -13.48 4.00
N TYR A 26 2.60 -12.14 3.96
CA TYR A 26 3.60 -11.34 4.65
C TYR A 26 3.73 -11.72 6.14
N PHE A 27 2.60 -11.89 6.82
CA PHE A 27 2.57 -12.12 8.27
C PHE A 27 2.85 -13.56 8.71
N ARG A 28 2.97 -14.52 7.78
CA ARG A 28 3.06 -15.97 8.10
C ARG A 28 4.26 -16.34 8.96
N LYS A 29 5.40 -15.68 8.76
CA LYS A 29 6.68 -15.95 9.46
C LYS A 29 7.04 -14.88 10.50
N VAL A 30 6.13 -13.96 10.81
CA VAL A 30 6.40 -12.87 11.77
C VAL A 30 6.39 -13.41 13.20
N ASP A 31 7.40 -13.05 13.99
CA ASP A 31 7.42 -13.37 15.43
C ASP A 31 6.44 -12.45 16.19
N LYS A 32 5.31 -13.03 16.57
CA LYS A 32 4.27 -12.36 17.38
C LYS A 32 4.47 -12.56 18.89
N LYS A 33 5.35 -13.47 19.32
CA LYS A 33 5.55 -13.78 20.74
C LYS A 33 6.51 -12.81 21.41
N ASN A 34 7.53 -12.35 20.68
CA ASN A 34 8.51 -11.40 21.17
C ASN A 34 8.75 -10.26 20.16
N PRO A 35 7.74 -9.41 19.94
CA PRO A 35 7.84 -8.35 18.94
C PRO A 35 8.91 -7.33 19.33
N LYS A 36 9.93 -7.18 18.48
CA LYS A 36 10.97 -6.16 18.67
C LYS A 36 10.54 -4.83 18.05
N PRO A 37 10.59 -3.71 18.77
CA PRO A 37 10.28 -2.41 18.20
C PRO A 37 11.28 -2.05 17.10
N LEU A 38 10.77 -1.50 15.99
CA LEU A 38 11.61 -0.97 14.90
C LEU A 38 12.07 0.48 15.16
N GLY A 39 11.30 1.23 15.96
CA GLY A 39 11.38 2.68 15.99
C GLY A 39 10.59 3.31 14.84
N CYS A 40 10.01 4.50 15.07
CA CYS A 40 9.31 5.28 14.05
C CYS A 40 9.11 6.72 14.54
N ARG A 41 8.50 7.56 13.70
CA ARG A 41 8.14 8.96 14.04
C ARG A 41 7.25 9.14 15.26
N TYR A 42 6.47 8.12 15.63
CA TYR A 42 5.54 8.19 16.77
C TYR A 42 6.22 7.83 18.10
N CYS A 43 7.47 7.35 18.05
CA CYS A 43 8.27 7.12 19.24
C CYS A 43 8.78 8.48 19.75
N GLN A 44 8.07 9.07 20.72
CA GLN A 44 8.42 10.39 21.26
C GLN A 44 9.61 10.33 22.21
N PHE A 45 9.39 9.82 23.43
CA PHE A 45 10.40 9.79 24.50
C PHE A 45 11.03 8.42 24.70
N THR A 46 10.38 7.36 24.20
CA THR A 46 10.79 5.97 24.36
C THR A 46 10.90 5.29 23.01
N PHE A 47 11.93 4.45 22.86
CA PHE A 47 12.07 3.60 21.69
C PHE A 47 11.03 2.47 21.73
N GLY A 48 10.16 2.40 20.72
CA GLY A 48 9.09 1.42 20.62
C GLY A 48 7.75 1.96 21.11
N CYS A 49 6.91 2.39 20.17
CA CYS A 49 5.50 2.71 20.41
C CYS A 49 4.61 1.56 19.92
N ASP A 50 3.31 1.63 20.23
CA ASP A 50 2.33 0.62 19.80
C ASP A 50 2.36 0.37 18.29
N TYR A 51 2.53 1.42 17.48
CA TYR A 51 2.54 1.30 16.03
C TYR A 51 3.70 0.45 15.50
N CYS A 52 4.94 0.79 15.85
CA CYS A 52 6.14 0.10 15.33
C CYS A 52 6.46 -1.22 16.05
N THR A 53 5.75 -1.50 17.15
CA THR A 53 5.88 -2.73 17.92
C THR A 53 4.77 -3.73 17.58
N TYR A 54 3.52 -3.30 17.53
CA TYR A 54 2.37 -4.20 17.41
C TYR A 54 1.56 -3.96 16.14
N SER A 55 1.12 -2.72 15.85
CA SER A 55 0.18 -2.47 14.74
C SER A 55 0.76 -2.85 13.38
N VAL A 56 2.03 -2.55 13.11
CA VAL A 56 2.73 -2.94 11.86
C VAL A 56 2.78 -4.46 11.64
N ARG A 57 2.58 -5.25 12.69
CA ARG A 57 2.58 -6.73 12.66
C ARG A 57 1.18 -7.33 12.55
N GLU A 58 0.15 -6.48 12.47
CA GLU A 58 -1.26 -6.90 12.51
C GLU A 58 -1.57 -7.77 13.74
N ILE A 59 -0.97 -7.44 14.89
CA ILE A 59 -1.29 -8.06 16.19
C ILE A 59 -2.46 -7.29 16.80
N ASN A 60 -3.63 -7.44 16.18
CA ASN A 60 -4.83 -6.66 16.50
C ASN A 60 -5.85 -7.46 17.35
N GLY A 61 -5.59 -8.74 17.62
CA GLY A 61 -6.53 -9.64 18.26
C GLY A 61 -7.59 -10.18 17.30
N ASP A 62 -8.58 -10.87 17.86
CA ASP A 62 -9.70 -11.44 17.10
C ASP A 62 -10.62 -10.34 16.52
N PHE A 63 -11.56 -10.72 15.66
CA PHE A 63 -12.58 -9.79 15.18
C PHE A 63 -13.40 -9.19 16.33
N ILE A 64 -13.75 -7.91 16.22
CA ILE A 64 -14.64 -7.28 17.19
C ILE A 64 -16.05 -7.89 17.11
N PRO A 65 -16.75 -8.08 18.25
CA PRO A 65 -18.15 -8.51 18.24
C PRO A 65 -19.08 -7.54 17.50
N LEU A 66 -20.15 -8.07 16.89
CA LEU A 66 -21.15 -7.28 16.17
C LEU A 66 -21.68 -6.06 16.95
N PRO A 67 -22.01 -6.13 18.25
CA PRO A 67 -22.47 -4.96 18.99
C PRO A 67 -21.45 -3.81 19.03
N LEU A 68 -20.14 -4.11 19.06
CA LEU A 68 -19.11 -3.08 19.05
C LEU A 68 -18.98 -2.43 17.68
N ALA A 69 -18.99 -3.23 16.61
CA ALA A 69 -19.00 -2.70 15.24
C ALA A 69 -20.22 -1.80 14.99
N LEU A 70 -21.42 -2.20 15.45
CA LEU A 70 -22.62 -1.39 15.32
C LEU A 70 -22.57 -0.12 16.16
N MET A 71 -22.01 -0.18 17.37
CA MET A 71 -21.83 0.98 18.22
C MET A 71 -20.90 2.01 17.58
N GLU A 72 -19.84 1.58 16.91
CA GLU A 72 -18.91 2.45 16.16
C GLU A 72 -19.62 3.17 15.01
N VAL A 73 -20.43 2.43 14.24
CA VAL A 73 -21.25 3.00 13.15
C VAL A 73 -22.22 4.04 13.71
N GLN A 74 -23.02 3.67 14.71
CA GLN A 74 -24.02 4.56 15.30
C GLN A 74 -23.41 5.82 15.91
N SER A 75 -22.31 5.67 16.64
CA SER A 75 -21.63 6.80 17.28
C SER A 75 -21.08 7.77 16.24
N SER A 76 -20.51 7.26 15.15
CA SER A 76 -19.99 8.09 14.06
C SER A 76 -21.08 8.88 13.34
N LEU A 77 -22.26 8.28 13.16
CA LEU A 77 -23.42 8.94 12.53
C LEU A 77 -24.00 10.09 13.35
N LEU A 78 -23.74 10.15 14.67
CA LEU A 78 -24.16 11.29 15.50
C LEU A 78 -23.42 12.57 15.13
N PHE A 79 -22.16 12.46 14.71
CA PHE A 79 -21.29 13.62 14.48
C PHE A 79 -21.24 14.03 13.00
N LYS A 80 -21.39 13.07 12.09
CA LYS A 80 -21.27 13.33 10.65
C LYS A 80 -22.21 12.44 9.86
N ARG A 81 -22.78 12.99 8.79
CA ARG A 81 -23.56 12.22 7.82
C ARG A 81 -22.61 11.51 6.86
N TYR A 82 -22.81 10.21 6.71
CA TYR A 82 -22.13 9.36 5.75
C TYR A 82 -23.15 8.80 4.77
N LYS A 83 -22.70 8.44 3.57
CA LYS A 83 -23.53 7.73 2.58
C LYS A 83 -23.12 6.26 2.43
N LYS A 84 -21.86 5.97 2.76
CA LYS A 84 -21.25 4.66 2.58
C LYS A 84 -20.44 4.28 3.82
N VAL A 85 -20.42 2.99 4.14
CA VAL A 85 -19.54 2.40 5.16
C VAL A 85 -18.52 1.51 4.45
N ASN A 86 -17.23 1.75 4.69
CA ASN A 86 -16.16 0.85 4.28
C ASN A 86 -15.82 -0.10 5.43
N ILE A 87 -16.12 -1.38 5.26
CA ILE A 87 -15.83 -2.45 6.22
C ILE A 87 -14.49 -3.08 5.86
N THR A 88 -13.52 -3.00 6.76
CA THR A 88 -12.19 -3.60 6.59
C THR A 88 -11.77 -4.39 7.83
N GLY A 89 -10.62 -5.05 7.78
CA GLY A 89 -9.99 -5.71 8.93
C GLY A 89 -8.56 -6.14 8.62
N GLY A 90 -7.80 -6.45 9.68
CA GLY A 90 -6.51 -7.15 9.55
C GLY A 90 -6.70 -8.62 9.14
N GLY A 91 -7.86 -9.19 9.47
CA GLY A 91 -8.32 -10.48 8.94
C GLY A 91 -9.05 -10.35 7.59
N ASP A 92 -9.39 -11.49 6.98
CA ASP A 92 -10.24 -11.50 5.78
C ASP A 92 -11.69 -11.34 6.22
N ILE A 93 -12.35 -10.23 5.85
CA ILE A 93 -13.70 -9.95 6.35
C ILE A 93 -14.74 -10.99 5.89
N SER A 94 -14.46 -11.77 4.83
CA SER A 94 -15.33 -12.92 4.49
C SER A 94 -15.38 -13.99 5.59
N CYS A 95 -14.37 -14.03 6.47
CA CYS A 95 -14.32 -14.92 7.62
C CYS A 95 -14.97 -14.31 8.88
N TYR A 96 -15.50 -13.09 8.81
CA TYR A 96 -16.20 -12.48 9.94
C TYR A 96 -17.58 -13.15 10.11
N PRO A 97 -17.85 -13.84 11.24
CA PRO A 97 -19.03 -14.72 11.37
C PRO A 97 -20.38 -14.02 11.19
N GLN A 98 -20.45 -12.72 11.52
CA GLN A 98 -21.67 -11.93 11.51
C GLN A 98 -21.66 -10.87 10.39
N LEU A 99 -20.91 -11.09 9.31
CA LEU A 99 -20.79 -10.13 8.21
C LEU A 99 -22.14 -9.80 7.56
N VAL A 100 -22.93 -10.83 7.25
CA VAL A 100 -24.27 -10.65 6.64
C VAL A 100 -25.19 -9.85 7.54
N ASP A 101 -25.19 -10.14 8.85
CA ASP A 101 -26.00 -9.40 9.83
C ASP A 101 -25.52 -7.94 9.94
N LEU A 102 -24.21 -7.71 10.01
CA LEU A 102 -23.62 -6.37 10.04
C LEU A 102 -24.07 -5.55 8.82
N CYS A 103 -23.95 -6.10 7.61
CA CYS A 103 -24.40 -5.43 6.40
C CYS A 103 -25.90 -5.14 6.42
N LYS A 104 -26.72 -6.10 6.87
CA LYS A 104 -28.17 -5.91 7.01
C LYS A 104 -28.51 -4.75 7.95
N PHE A 105 -27.84 -4.63 9.10
CA PHE A 105 -28.05 -3.53 10.02
C PHE A 105 -27.62 -2.19 9.43
N ILE A 106 -26.47 -2.12 8.75
CA ILE A 106 -25.99 -0.90 8.10
C ILE A 106 -26.96 -0.46 6.98
N ASN A 107 -27.44 -1.40 6.17
CA ASN A 107 -28.42 -1.12 5.12
C ASN A 107 -29.75 -0.61 5.67
N ASN A 108 -30.22 -1.16 6.80
CA ASN A 108 -31.41 -0.65 7.50
C ASN A 108 -31.23 0.79 8.02
N MET A 109 -29.99 1.26 8.20
CA MET A 109 -29.67 2.66 8.50
C MET A 109 -29.66 3.55 7.23
N GLY A 110 -29.86 2.98 6.04
CA GLY A 110 -29.89 3.68 4.76
C GLY A 110 -28.52 4.00 4.19
N LEU A 111 -27.50 3.20 4.52
CA LEU A 111 -26.12 3.38 4.09
C LEU A 111 -25.72 2.28 3.09
N ASN A 112 -25.02 2.66 2.03
CA ASN A 112 -24.35 1.70 1.14
C ASN A 112 -23.10 1.13 1.80
N ILE A 113 -22.61 0.01 1.29
CA ILE A 113 -21.47 -0.70 1.89
C ILE A 113 -20.40 -0.98 0.85
N HIS A 114 -19.17 -0.64 1.20
CA HIS A 114 -17.95 -1.12 0.58
C HIS A 114 -17.34 -2.21 1.44
N LEU A 115 -17.09 -3.38 0.85
CA LEU A 115 -16.25 -4.42 1.44
C LEU A 115 -14.77 -4.12 1.11
N GLY A 116 -14.07 -3.48 2.04
CA GLY A 116 -12.73 -2.92 1.84
C GLY A 116 -11.60 -3.92 1.66
N TYR A 117 -11.78 -5.16 2.13
CA TYR A 117 -10.83 -6.24 1.86
C TYR A 117 -11.47 -7.62 2.09
N THR A 118 -11.58 -8.42 1.03
CA THR A 118 -11.93 -9.84 1.13
C THR A 118 -11.12 -10.67 0.15
N SER A 119 -10.76 -11.90 0.51
CA SER A 119 -10.29 -12.88 -0.47
C SER A 119 -11.37 -13.90 -0.83
N GLY A 120 -12.51 -13.86 -0.16
CA GLY A 120 -13.64 -14.77 -0.35
C GLY A 120 -13.45 -16.17 0.26
N LYS A 121 -12.33 -16.45 0.94
CA LYS A 121 -12.08 -17.74 1.60
C LYS A 121 -13.13 -18.13 2.63
N GLY A 122 -13.75 -17.14 3.28
CA GLY A 122 -14.80 -17.36 4.26
C GLY A 122 -16.19 -17.59 3.63
N PHE A 123 -16.34 -17.38 2.32
CA PHE A 123 -17.60 -17.67 1.63
C PHE A 123 -17.69 -19.15 1.27
N ASP A 124 -18.53 -19.89 1.99
CA ASP A 124 -18.77 -21.32 1.78
C ASP A 124 -19.92 -21.62 0.82
N ASN A 125 -20.79 -20.63 0.55
CA ASN A 125 -21.87 -20.70 -0.43
C ASN A 125 -22.06 -19.36 -1.16
N ILE A 126 -22.67 -19.41 -2.36
CA ILE A 126 -22.92 -18.23 -3.20
C ILE A 126 -24.02 -17.31 -2.64
N ASP A 127 -24.94 -17.85 -1.82
CA ASP A 127 -26.06 -17.07 -1.30
C ASP A 127 -25.60 -16.03 -0.27
N ILE A 128 -24.42 -16.21 0.35
CA ILE A 128 -23.76 -15.16 1.12
C ILE A 128 -23.52 -13.92 0.25
N ALA A 129 -22.93 -14.07 -0.94
CA ALA A 129 -22.66 -12.94 -1.83
C ALA A 129 -23.97 -12.25 -2.26
N LYS A 130 -25.00 -13.02 -2.61
CA LYS A 130 -26.33 -12.49 -2.94
C LYS A 130 -26.93 -11.69 -1.80
N ASN A 131 -26.94 -12.25 -0.59
CA ASN A 131 -27.45 -11.56 0.60
C ASN A 131 -26.68 -10.28 0.88
N LEU A 132 -25.35 -10.27 0.70
CA LEU A 132 -24.54 -9.06 0.89
C LEU A 132 -24.93 -7.96 -0.10
N VAL A 133 -25.13 -8.31 -1.38
CA VAL A 133 -25.62 -7.37 -2.41
C VAL A 133 -27.04 -6.88 -2.08
N ASP A 134 -27.96 -7.79 -1.75
CA ASP A 134 -29.33 -7.44 -1.33
C ASP A 134 -29.35 -6.54 -0.08
N TYR A 135 -28.32 -6.64 0.75
CA TYR A 135 -28.10 -5.80 1.93
C TYR A 135 -27.16 -4.62 1.67
N GLY A 136 -27.15 -4.07 0.46
CA GLY A 136 -26.58 -2.76 0.18
C GLY A 136 -25.06 -2.72 -0.04
N VAL A 137 -24.41 -3.88 -0.20
CA VAL A 137 -23.03 -3.93 -0.71
C VAL A 137 -23.05 -3.57 -2.19
N ASP A 138 -22.45 -2.43 -2.53
CA ASP A 138 -22.36 -1.91 -3.89
C ASP A 138 -20.91 -1.79 -4.41
N GLU A 139 -19.93 -2.01 -3.53
CA GLU A 139 -18.50 -1.93 -3.85
C GLU A 139 -17.71 -3.02 -3.11
N VAL A 140 -16.75 -3.66 -3.78
CA VAL A 140 -15.95 -4.75 -3.20
C VAL A 140 -14.50 -4.67 -3.65
N THR A 141 -13.58 -4.66 -2.69
CA THR A 141 -12.15 -4.87 -2.93
C THR A 141 -11.79 -6.34 -2.69
N PHE A 142 -11.43 -7.04 -3.76
CA PHE A 142 -11.27 -8.49 -3.74
C PHE A 142 -9.83 -8.92 -4.04
N SER A 143 -9.21 -9.69 -3.15
CA SER A 143 -7.90 -10.32 -3.37
C SER A 143 -8.05 -11.61 -4.17
N VAL A 144 -7.78 -11.51 -5.48
CA VAL A 144 -8.08 -12.57 -6.46
C VAL A 144 -6.98 -13.63 -6.50
N PHE A 145 -5.71 -13.22 -6.51
CA PHE A 145 -4.52 -14.05 -6.77
C PHE A 145 -4.51 -14.77 -8.13
N SER A 146 -5.54 -15.54 -8.46
CA SER A 146 -5.77 -16.19 -9.75
C SER A 146 -7.24 -16.62 -9.87
N THR A 147 -7.81 -16.62 -11.08
CA THR A 147 -9.12 -17.24 -11.37
C THR A 147 -9.05 -18.76 -11.49
N ASN A 148 -7.88 -19.38 -11.30
CA ASN A 148 -7.69 -20.81 -11.20
C ASN A 148 -7.94 -21.31 -9.77
N ALA A 149 -9.05 -22.03 -9.57
CA ALA A 149 -9.39 -22.62 -8.28
C ALA A 149 -8.29 -23.54 -7.71
N LYS A 150 -7.52 -24.25 -8.56
CA LYS A 150 -6.42 -25.12 -8.10
C LYS A 150 -5.26 -24.29 -7.54
N LEU A 151 -4.88 -23.20 -8.22
CA LEU A 151 -3.83 -22.31 -7.71
C LEU A 151 -4.27 -21.65 -6.41
N ARG A 152 -5.52 -21.19 -6.30
CA ARG A 152 -6.06 -20.66 -5.04
C ARG A 152 -6.02 -21.69 -3.90
N LYS A 153 -6.49 -22.92 -4.15
CA LYS A 153 -6.39 -24.02 -3.16
C LYS A 153 -4.97 -24.24 -2.68
N GLU A 154 -4.02 -24.31 -3.62
CA GLU A 154 -2.64 -24.60 -3.29
C GLU A 154 -1.92 -23.42 -2.60
N TRP A 155 -2.05 -22.20 -3.13
CA TRP A 155 -1.23 -21.05 -2.74
C TRP A 155 -1.87 -20.17 -1.70
N MET A 156 -3.20 -20.07 -1.72
CA MET A 156 -3.94 -19.34 -0.70
C MET A 156 -4.39 -20.24 0.44
N ASN A 157 -4.28 -21.58 0.33
CA ASN A 157 -4.93 -22.52 1.24
C ASN A 157 -6.45 -22.30 1.29
N ASP A 158 -7.04 -21.92 0.16
CA ASP A 158 -8.46 -21.63 0.04
C ASP A 158 -9.26 -22.92 -0.15
N LYS A 159 -9.89 -23.40 0.92
CA LYS A 159 -10.73 -24.61 0.90
C LYS A 159 -11.99 -24.44 0.04
N ASN A 160 -12.42 -23.21 -0.18
CA ASN A 160 -13.66 -22.84 -0.84
C ASN A 160 -13.41 -22.18 -2.20
N ALA A 161 -12.25 -22.42 -2.83
CA ALA A 161 -11.80 -21.67 -4.00
C ALA A 161 -12.82 -21.56 -5.15
N GLU A 162 -13.52 -22.65 -5.49
CA GLU A 162 -14.57 -22.59 -6.51
C GLU A 162 -15.74 -21.69 -6.10
N THR A 163 -16.14 -21.74 -4.83
CA THR A 163 -17.21 -20.89 -4.31
C THR A 163 -16.77 -19.44 -4.22
N ALA A 164 -15.56 -19.16 -3.73
CA ALA A 164 -14.99 -17.83 -3.67
C ALA A 164 -14.99 -17.15 -5.06
N LEU A 165 -14.62 -17.90 -6.11
CA LEU A 165 -14.64 -17.39 -7.49
C LEU A 165 -16.07 -17.18 -8.02
N LYS A 166 -17.04 -18.04 -7.66
CA LYS A 166 -18.45 -17.80 -7.98
C LYS A 166 -18.99 -16.54 -7.31
N CYS A 167 -18.62 -16.31 -6.04
CA CYS A 167 -18.97 -15.09 -5.32
C CYS A 167 -18.33 -13.86 -5.97
N LEU A 168 -17.04 -13.93 -6.31
CA LEU A 168 -16.34 -12.86 -7.03
C LEU A 168 -17.05 -12.50 -8.34
N LYS A 169 -17.35 -13.51 -9.18
CA LYS A 169 -18.08 -13.29 -10.42
C LYS A 169 -19.43 -12.62 -10.17
N TYR A 170 -20.18 -13.09 -9.17
CA TYR A 170 -21.46 -12.49 -8.81
C TYR A 170 -21.31 -11.03 -8.36
N PHE A 171 -20.29 -10.70 -7.57
CA PHE A 171 -19.99 -9.32 -7.21
C PHE A 171 -19.63 -8.48 -8.44
N CYS A 172 -18.83 -8.97 -9.38
CA CYS A 172 -18.48 -8.20 -10.58
C CYS A 172 -19.72 -7.88 -11.44
N GLU A 173 -20.72 -8.76 -11.45
CA GLU A 173 -21.98 -8.57 -12.18
C GLU A 173 -22.94 -7.56 -11.50
N HIS A 174 -22.82 -7.33 -10.18
CA HIS A 174 -23.81 -6.56 -9.41
C HIS A 174 -23.23 -5.38 -8.61
N CYS A 175 -21.91 -5.29 -8.47
CA CYS A 175 -21.18 -4.29 -7.68
C CYS A 175 -20.03 -3.68 -8.48
N GLU A 176 -19.50 -2.57 -7.99
CA GLU A 176 -18.19 -2.08 -8.41
C GLU A 176 -17.08 -2.91 -7.73
N VAL A 177 -16.38 -3.75 -8.51
CA VAL A 177 -15.32 -4.61 -7.97
C VAL A 177 -13.94 -4.13 -8.37
N HIS A 178 -13.09 -3.91 -7.37
CA HIS A 178 -11.67 -3.61 -7.53
C HIS A 178 -10.85 -4.83 -7.08
N CYS A 179 -10.12 -5.41 -8.01
CA CYS A 179 -9.37 -6.64 -7.79
C CYS A 179 -7.91 -6.35 -7.41
N ALA A 180 -7.36 -7.12 -6.49
CA ALA A 180 -5.93 -7.09 -6.15
C ALA A 180 -5.28 -8.44 -6.44
N ILE A 181 -4.12 -8.42 -7.10
CA ILE A 181 -3.35 -9.62 -7.47
C ILE A 181 -1.90 -9.43 -7.05
N ILE A 182 -1.45 -10.24 -6.08
CA ILE A 182 -0.02 -10.39 -5.80
C ILE A 182 0.58 -11.28 -6.88
N VAL A 183 1.56 -10.76 -7.62
CA VAL A 183 2.20 -11.46 -8.74
C VAL A 183 3.45 -12.20 -8.26
N ILE A 184 3.45 -13.53 -8.39
CA ILE A 184 4.55 -14.41 -7.98
C ILE A 184 5.17 -15.05 -9.23
N PRO A 185 6.48 -14.86 -9.46
CA PRO A 185 7.16 -15.40 -10.62
C PRO A 185 7.06 -16.93 -10.73
N GLY A 186 6.72 -17.42 -11.92
CA GLY A 186 6.59 -18.86 -12.23
C GLY A 186 5.36 -19.53 -11.64
N VAL A 187 4.41 -18.74 -11.11
CA VAL A 187 3.23 -19.26 -10.40
C VAL A 187 1.95 -18.70 -10.99
N ASN A 188 1.77 -17.38 -10.89
CA ASN A 188 0.59 -16.67 -11.37
C ASN A 188 0.96 -15.42 -12.19
N ASP A 189 2.13 -15.42 -12.81
CA ASP A 189 2.57 -14.42 -13.78
C ASP A 189 2.43 -14.91 -15.23
N GLY A 190 2.82 -14.08 -16.20
CA GLY A 190 2.76 -14.41 -17.63
C GLY A 190 1.34 -14.76 -18.10
N GLU A 191 1.19 -15.87 -18.82
CA GLU A 191 -0.10 -16.30 -19.40
C GLU A 191 -1.17 -16.61 -18.35
N GLU A 192 -0.77 -17.05 -17.15
CA GLU A 192 -1.70 -17.28 -16.04
C GLU A 192 -2.29 -15.95 -15.53
N LEU A 193 -1.48 -14.90 -15.48
CA LEU A 193 -1.93 -13.54 -15.13
C LEU A 193 -2.86 -12.99 -16.21
N LYS A 194 -2.50 -13.11 -17.50
CA LYS A 194 -3.33 -12.66 -18.61
C LYS A 194 -4.69 -13.34 -18.61
N ARG A 195 -4.73 -14.66 -18.41
CA ARG A 195 -6.00 -15.38 -18.29
C ARG A 195 -6.82 -14.88 -17.11
N THR A 196 -6.18 -14.68 -15.95
CA THR A 196 -6.85 -14.13 -14.76
C THR A 196 -7.47 -12.75 -15.04
N VAL A 197 -6.73 -11.84 -15.67
CA VAL A 197 -7.23 -10.50 -16.01
C VAL A 197 -8.34 -10.57 -17.07
N SER A 198 -8.20 -11.43 -18.08
CA SER A 198 -9.25 -11.66 -19.10
C SER A 198 -10.55 -12.12 -18.46
N ASP A 199 -10.51 -13.09 -17.54
CA ASP A 199 -11.70 -13.54 -16.82
C ASP A 199 -12.34 -12.41 -16.00
N LEU A 200 -11.53 -11.56 -15.35
CA LEU A 200 -12.02 -10.41 -14.58
C LEU A 200 -12.68 -9.34 -15.46
N VAL A 201 -12.12 -9.09 -16.64
CA VAL A 201 -12.72 -8.23 -17.67
C VAL A 201 -14.07 -8.79 -18.08
N ASP A 202 -14.13 -10.08 -18.42
CA ASP A 202 -15.35 -10.76 -18.85
C ASP A 202 -16.44 -10.75 -17.77
N TRP A 203 -16.05 -10.77 -16.49
CA TRP A 203 -16.99 -10.71 -15.36
C TRP A 203 -17.42 -9.28 -15.01
N GLY A 204 -16.76 -8.25 -15.55
CA GLY A 204 -17.13 -6.85 -15.35
C GLY A 204 -16.40 -6.11 -14.23
N ALA A 205 -15.25 -6.63 -13.75
CA ALA A 205 -14.43 -5.94 -12.77
C ALA A 205 -13.99 -4.55 -13.29
N LYS A 206 -13.93 -3.56 -12.40
CA LYS A 206 -13.63 -2.15 -12.78
C LYS A 206 -12.15 -1.82 -12.76
N ALA A 207 -11.43 -2.39 -11.81
CA ALA A 207 -10.00 -2.16 -11.65
C ALA A 207 -9.28 -3.44 -11.24
N VAL A 208 -8.00 -3.53 -11.61
CA VAL A 208 -7.06 -4.52 -11.12
C VAL A 208 -5.76 -3.82 -10.72
N ILE A 209 -5.39 -3.98 -9.45
CA ILE A 209 -4.08 -3.60 -8.94
C ILE A 209 -3.17 -4.82 -8.87
N LEU A 210 -2.03 -4.74 -9.55
CA LEU A 210 -0.96 -5.71 -9.45
C LEU A 210 -0.03 -5.32 -8.31
N MET A 211 0.32 -6.27 -7.44
CA MET A 211 1.23 -6.05 -6.34
C MET A 211 2.49 -6.87 -6.55
N ARG A 212 3.66 -6.22 -6.49
CA ARG A 212 4.92 -6.93 -6.60
C ARG A 212 5.16 -7.78 -5.36
N PHE A 213 5.40 -9.07 -5.53
CA PHE A 213 5.73 -9.95 -4.41
C PHE A 213 7.10 -9.57 -3.80
N ALA A 214 7.14 -9.50 -2.47
CA ALA A 214 8.36 -9.29 -1.70
C ALA A 214 8.79 -10.59 -1.00
N ASN A 215 10.06 -10.95 -1.14
CA ASN A 215 10.64 -12.16 -0.57
C ASN A 215 11.94 -11.92 0.21
N SER A 216 12.46 -10.69 0.24
CA SER A 216 13.67 -10.33 1.02
C SER A 216 13.46 -9.06 1.87
N GLU A 217 14.39 -8.79 2.79
CA GLU A 217 14.33 -7.59 3.64
C GLU A 217 14.36 -6.30 2.79
N GLU A 218 15.21 -6.25 1.75
CA GLU A 218 15.36 -5.11 0.82
C GLU A 218 14.05 -4.80 0.09
N GLN A 219 13.17 -5.78 -0.07
CA GLN A 219 11.91 -5.64 -0.79
C GLN A 219 10.74 -5.23 0.11
N GLY A 220 10.97 -5.10 1.42
CA GLY A 220 9.98 -4.62 2.38
C GLY A 220 9.59 -5.62 3.48
N LEU A 221 10.20 -6.82 3.53
CA LEU A 221 10.01 -7.77 4.63
C LEU A 221 10.79 -7.34 5.88
N ILE A 222 10.34 -6.27 6.55
CA ILE A 222 11.07 -5.61 7.65
C ILE A 222 10.87 -6.27 9.03
N LEU A 223 10.06 -7.33 9.10
CA LEU A 223 9.65 -7.93 10.37
C LEU A 223 10.43 -9.22 10.72
N GLY A 224 11.59 -9.43 10.09
CA GLY A 224 12.40 -10.63 10.29
C GLY A 224 11.72 -11.91 9.78
N ASN A 225 10.83 -11.76 8.81
CA ASN A 225 9.99 -12.80 8.22
C ASN A 225 10.51 -13.29 6.85
N ALA A 226 11.67 -12.77 6.42
CA ALA A 226 12.30 -13.14 5.16
C ALA A 226 13.18 -14.39 5.28
N PRO A 227 13.31 -15.21 4.21
CA PRO A 227 12.43 -15.20 3.03
C PRO A 227 11.06 -15.81 3.36
N LEU A 228 10.01 -15.46 2.61
CA LEU A 228 8.70 -16.11 2.75
C LEU A 228 8.67 -17.45 2.02
N LEU A 229 9.24 -17.49 0.81
CA LEU A 229 9.27 -18.64 -0.08
C LEU A 229 10.71 -18.97 -0.46
N GLU A 230 11.10 -20.23 -0.24
CA GLU A 230 12.43 -20.71 -0.64
C GLU A 230 12.52 -20.81 -2.16
N ASN A 231 13.70 -20.52 -2.71
CA ASN A 231 14.04 -20.68 -4.13
C ASN A 231 13.20 -19.86 -5.13
N ILE A 232 12.49 -18.82 -4.68
CA ILE A 232 11.81 -17.86 -5.58
C ILE A 232 12.59 -16.56 -5.65
N LYS A 233 13.09 -16.26 -6.85
CA LYS A 233 13.62 -14.93 -7.19
C LYS A 233 12.48 -14.07 -7.72
N THR A 234 12.14 -13.03 -6.98
CA THR A 234 11.08 -12.06 -7.33
C THR A 234 11.47 -11.21 -8.55
N HIS A 235 10.48 -10.65 -9.24
CA HIS A 235 10.70 -9.66 -10.30
C HIS A 235 11.47 -8.44 -9.79
N THR A 236 12.36 -7.88 -10.60
CA THR A 236 12.90 -6.53 -10.33
C THR A 236 11.80 -5.48 -10.47
N VAL A 237 12.09 -4.25 -10.04
CA VAL A 237 11.16 -3.12 -10.20
C VAL A 237 10.86 -2.86 -11.69
N GLU A 238 11.86 -3.00 -12.55
CA GLU A 238 11.74 -2.81 -14.00
C GLU A 238 10.98 -3.96 -14.67
N GLU A 239 11.24 -5.20 -14.27
CA GLU A 239 10.49 -6.38 -14.76
C GLU A 239 9.01 -6.26 -14.37
N PHE A 240 8.73 -5.87 -13.13
CA PHE A 240 7.37 -5.68 -12.67
C PHE A 240 6.65 -4.53 -13.40
N LYS A 241 7.34 -3.42 -13.67
CA LYS A 241 6.80 -2.34 -14.50
C LYS A 241 6.40 -2.86 -15.89
N LYS A 242 7.25 -3.67 -16.54
CA LYS A 242 6.93 -4.25 -17.85
C LYS A 242 5.69 -5.13 -17.81
N ILE A 243 5.51 -5.94 -16.75
CA ILE A 243 4.30 -6.76 -16.58
C ILE A 243 3.04 -5.86 -16.54
N ILE A 244 3.11 -4.74 -15.82
CA ILE A 244 1.98 -3.79 -15.77
C ILE A 244 1.73 -3.17 -17.14
N ASP A 245 2.78 -2.73 -17.85
CA ASP A 245 2.66 -2.17 -19.19
C ASP A 245 2.04 -3.19 -20.16
N GLU A 246 2.45 -4.47 -20.11
CA GLU A 246 1.89 -5.55 -20.93
C GLU A 246 0.39 -5.75 -20.66
N ILE A 247 0.00 -5.89 -19.38
CA ILE A 247 -1.40 -6.09 -19.01
C ILE A 247 -2.24 -4.85 -19.35
N HIS A 248 -1.71 -3.65 -19.16
CA HIS A 248 -2.40 -2.41 -19.54
C HIS A 248 -2.57 -2.28 -21.06
N ASN A 249 -1.55 -2.61 -21.85
CA ASN A 249 -1.65 -2.57 -23.31
C ASN A 249 -2.67 -3.57 -23.87
N GLU A 250 -2.85 -4.71 -23.19
CA GLU A 250 -3.77 -5.77 -23.63
C GLU A 250 -5.22 -5.52 -23.16
N PHE A 251 -5.41 -5.03 -21.93
CA PHE A 251 -6.73 -4.95 -21.29
C PHE A 251 -7.16 -3.55 -20.84
N GLY A 252 -6.30 -2.54 -20.97
CA GLY A 252 -6.47 -1.20 -20.40
C GLY A 252 -7.68 -0.41 -20.90
N ASP A 253 -8.23 -0.77 -22.06
CA ASP A 253 -9.46 -0.18 -22.60
C ASP A 253 -10.73 -0.72 -21.89
N SER A 254 -10.63 -1.89 -21.26
CA SER A 254 -11.76 -2.60 -20.63
C SER A 254 -11.73 -2.55 -19.10
N ILE A 255 -10.52 -2.53 -18.51
CA ILE A 255 -10.32 -2.53 -17.06
C ILE A 255 -9.19 -1.57 -16.67
N ARG A 256 -9.35 -0.89 -15.55
CA ARG A 256 -8.29 -0.04 -15.00
C ARG A 256 -7.15 -0.88 -14.43
N VAL A 257 -5.95 -0.76 -14.99
CA VAL A 257 -4.76 -1.48 -14.51
C VAL A 257 -3.83 -0.52 -13.78
N THR A 258 -3.40 -0.87 -12.56
CA THR A 258 -2.35 -0.17 -11.81
C THR A 258 -1.40 -1.18 -11.16
N GLY A 259 -0.25 -0.71 -10.68
CA GLY A 259 0.64 -1.54 -9.87
C GLY A 259 1.27 -0.82 -8.68
N THR A 260 1.58 -1.60 -7.65
CA THR A 260 2.22 -1.14 -6.41
C THR A 260 3.47 -1.98 -6.09
N PRO A 261 4.59 -1.35 -5.66
CA PRO A 261 4.77 0.08 -5.33
C PRO A 261 4.98 1.00 -6.55
N LEU A 262 4.95 0.45 -7.77
CA LEU A 262 5.14 1.11 -9.07
C LEU A 262 4.44 0.19 -10.09
N TYR A 263 3.73 0.61 -11.15
CA TYR A 263 3.52 1.89 -11.84
C TYR A 263 2.03 2.03 -12.20
N ASP A 264 1.57 3.27 -12.39
CA ASP A 264 0.27 3.58 -12.97
C ASP A 264 0.42 4.14 -14.40
N PRO A 265 0.04 3.38 -15.44
CA PRO A 265 0.19 3.81 -16.83
C PRO A 265 -0.58 5.07 -17.25
N ILE A 266 -1.71 5.36 -16.60
CA ILE A 266 -2.61 6.45 -17.01
C ILE A 266 -2.19 7.77 -16.36
N THR A 267 -1.99 7.74 -15.04
CA THR A 267 -1.59 8.95 -14.29
C THR A 267 -0.10 9.20 -14.37
N LYS A 268 0.69 8.19 -14.77
CA LYS A 268 2.15 8.15 -14.74
C LYS A 268 2.74 8.21 -13.33
N THR A 269 1.98 7.86 -12.31
CA THR A 269 2.45 7.83 -10.92
C THR A 269 3.10 6.48 -10.57
N PRO A 270 3.93 6.40 -9.52
CA PRO A 270 4.52 7.51 -8.77
C PRO A 270 5.46 8.40 -9.61
N PHE A 271 5.50 9.68 -9.24
CA PHE A 271 6.31 10.77 -9.81
C PHE A 271 6.01 11.12 -11.27
N ALA A 272 4.74 11.38 -11.57
CA ALA A 272 4.30 11.93 -12.86
C ALA A 272 5.06 13.23 -13.24
N LEU A 273 5.48 14.02 -12.25
CA LEU A 273 6.31 15.22 -12.41
C LEU A 273 7.65 14.93 -13.12
N ALA A 274 8.21 13.73 -12.95
CA ALA A 274 9.46 13.33 -13.58
C ALA A 274 9.30 12.90 -15.05
N ASP A 275 8.08 12.84 -15.58
CA ASP A 275 7.82 12.57 -16.99
C ASP A 275 8.31 13.73 -17.88
N ASP A 276 8.81 13.42 -19.08
CA ASP A 276 9.38 14.41 -19.99
C ASP A 276 8.37 15.47 -20.45
N GLU A 277 7.08 15.14 -20.49
CA GLU A 277 5.99 16.09 -20.79
C GLU A 277 5.93 17.25 -19.78
N ASN A 278 6.40 17.02 -18.55
CA ASN A 278 6.31 17.96 -17.44
C ASN A 278 7.61 18.74 -17.20
N LYS A 279 8.60 18.65 -18.10
CA LYS A 279 9.92 19.29 -17.96
C LYS A 279 9.85 20.79 -17.61
N HIS A 280 8.96 21.54 -18.24
CA HIS A 280 8.81 22.97 -17.98
C HIS A 280 8.34 23.29 -16.54
N ILE A 281 7.50 22.44 -15.96
CA ILE A 281 7.05 22.54 -14.55
C ILE A 281 8.20 22.19 -13.63
N LEU A 282 8.94 21.13 -13.97
CA LEU A 282 10.09 20.70 -13.20
C LEU A 282 11.16 21.80 -13.11
N GLU A 283 11.53 22.43 -14.22
CA GLU A 283 12.49 23.54 -14.23
C GLU A 283 12.01 24.73 -13.38
N ARG A 284 10.70 25.03 -13.40
CA ARG A 284 10.12 26.07 -12.53
C ARG A 284 10.27 25.73 -11.05
N LEU A 285 10.09 24.47 -10.66
CA LEU A 285 10.27 24.03 -9.28
C LEU A 285 11.74 24.06 -8.88
N LYS A 286 12.65 23.57 -9.73
CA LYS A 286 14.10 23.61 -9.49
C LYS A 286 14.60 25.03 -9.21
N ASN A 287 14.13 26.03 -9.96
CA ASN A 287 14.50 27.43 -9.78
C ASN A 287 14.07 28.03 -8.43
N LYS A 288 13.17 27.38 -7.69
CA LYS A 288 12.77 27.80 -6.34
C LYS A 288 13.72 27.29 -5.26
N ILE A 289 14.64 26.37 -5.57
CA ILE A 289 15.56 25.77 -4.60
C ILE A 289 16.73 26.73 -4.34
N ASN A 290 16.91 27.10 -3.08
CA ASN A 290 18.03 27.92 -2.60
C ASN A 290 18.76 27.32 -1.38
N GLY A 291 18.23 26.24 -0.80
CA GLY A 291 18.86 25.49 0.29
C GLY A 291 19.69 24.30 -0.19
N GLU A 292 20.46 23.72 0.71
CA GLU A 292 21.25 22.52 0.48
C GLU A 292 20.80 21.37 1.37
N ALA A 293 20.57 20.21 0.78
CA ALA A 293 20.18 19.02 1.54
C ALA A 293 20.54 17.72 0.82
N THR A 294 20.54 16.63 1.58
CA THR A 294 20.50 15.26 1.06
C THR A 294 19.13 14.65 1.31
N ILE A 295 18.51 14.08 0.29
CA ILE A 295 17.29 13.28 0.44
C ILE A 295 17.66 11.80 0.44
N ILE A 296 17.36 11.10 1.54
CA ILE A 296 17.50 9.65 1.63
C ILE A 296 16.21 8.98 1.14
N THR A 297 16.33 7.99 0.27
CA THR A 297 15.18 7.31 -0.33
C THR A 297 15.44 5.83 -0.63
N GLY A 298 14.41 5.12 -1.10
CA GLY A 298 14.49 3.74 -1.57
C GLY A 298 14.74 3.62 -3.07
N ASN A 299 14.95 2.40 -3.56
CA ASN A 299 15.28 2.11 -4.95
C ASN A 299 14.17 2.53 -5.93
N VAL A 300 12.90 2.40 -5.55
CA VAL A 300 11.76 2.74 -6.43
C VAL A 300 11.70 4.23 -6.72
N ALA A 301 11.82 5.07 -5.69
CA ALA A 301 11.72 6.53 -5.83
C ALA A 301 13.03 7.19 -6.31
N TYR A 302 14.18 6.55 -6.08
CA TYR A 302 15.50 7.08 -6.43
C TYR A 302 15.64 7.61 -7.87
N PRO A 303 15.32 6.87 -8.95
CA PRO A 303 15.52 7.38 -10.31
C PRO A 303 14.70 8.64 -10.59
N PHE A 304 13.49 8.73 -10.03
CA PHE A 304 12.62 9.89 -10.20
C PHE A 304 13.13 11.10 -9.40
N LEU A 305 13.42 10.91 -8.12
CA LEU A 305 13.95 11.98 -7.27
C LEU A 305 15.29 12.50 -7.78
N LYS A 306 16.16 11.60 -8.25
CA LYS A 306 17.43 11.98 -8.88
C LYS A 306 17.21 12.88 -10.08
N LYS A 307 16.25 12.56 -10.96
CA LYS A 307 15.89 13.40 -12.12
C LYS A 307 15.30 14.75 -11.69
N ILE A 308 14.44 14.73 -10.67
CA ILE A 308 13.76 15.94 -10.17
C ILE A 308 14.75 16.95 -9.57
N PHE A 309 15.73 16.47 -8.81
CA PHE A 309 16.75 17.31 -8.17
C PHE A 309 18.06 17.41 -8.97
N ASP A 310 18.08 16.91 -10.21
CA ASP A 310 19.26 16.99 -11.07
C ASP A 310 19.67 18.45 -11.33
N GLU A 311 20.98 18.71 -11.30
CA GLU A 311 21.59 20.04 -11.43
C GLU A 311 21.18 21.05 -10.32
N THR A 312 20.71 20.57 -9.17
CA THR A 312 20.39 21.41 -8.02
C THR A 312 21.42 21.25 -6.90
N SER A 313 21.30 22.10 -5.87
CA SER A 313 22.02 22.00 -4.61
C SER A 313 21.55 20.85 -3.72
N VAL A 314 20.57 20.04 -4.13
CA VAL A 314 20.04 18.89 -3.39
C VAL A 314 20.55 17.61 -4.03
N ASN A 315 21.14 16.71 -3.25
CA ASN A 315 21.53 15.40 -3.74
C ASN A 315 20.62 14.30 -3.19
N VAL A 316 20.46 13.22 -3.94
CA VAL A 316 19.60 12.08 -3.56
C VAL A 316 20.48 10.86 -3.33
N VAL A 317 20.35 10.23 -2.16
CA VAL A 317 21.08 9.01 -1.79
C VAL A 317 20.07 7.90 -1.55
N ARG A 318 20.30 6.73 -2.13
CA ARG A 318 19.45 5.55 -1.92
C ARG A 318 20.08 4.59 -0.91
N VAL A 319 19.23 3.98 -0.08
CA VAL A 319 19.58 2.79 0.69
C VAL A 319 19.19 1.52 -0.09
N ASN A 320 19.63 0.36 0.37
CA ASN A 320 19.26 -0.93 -0.20
C ASN A 320 17.85 -1.38 0.26
N LYS A 321 16.85 -0.53 0.01
CA LYS A 321 15.43 -0.78 0.32
C LYS A 321 14.61 -0.30 -0.87
N ASP A 322 13.65 -1.09 -1.34
CA ASP A 322 12.83 -0.69 -2.49
C ASP A 322 11.85 0.43 -2.13
N ILE A 323 11.08 0.23 -1.06
CA ILE A 323 10.04 1.16 -0.59
C ILE A 323 10.64 2.08 0.49
N ALA A 324 10.67 3.38 0.22
CA ALA A 324 11.29 4.39 1.09
C ALA A 324 10.63 4.46 2.49
N ASP A 325 9.32 4.23 2.57
CA ASP A 325 8.58 4.23 3.82
C ASP A 325 8.91 3.02 4.71
N LEU A 326 9.52 1.96 4.14
CA LEU A 326 9.95 0.77 4.87
C LEU A 326 11.44 0.81 5.25
N ILE A 327 12.10 1.97 5.16
CA ILE A 327 13.47 2.15 5.62
C ILE A 327 13.54 1.96 7.13
N THR A 328 14.52 1.19 7.59
CA THR A 328 14.78 0.89 9.01
C THR A 328 16.14 1.43 9.47
N SER A 329 16.45 1.33 10.77
CA SER A 329 17.78 1.70 11.29
C SER A 329 18.92 0.94 10.61
N LYS A 330 18.73 -0.36 10.32
CA LYS A 330 19.72 -1.20 9.61
C LYS A 330 20.08 -0.63 8.23
N ASP A 331 19.10 -0.07 7.53
CA ASP A 331 19.32 0.50 6.20
C ASP A 331 20.17 1.78 6.29
N LEU A 332 19.97 2.59 7.34
CA LEU A 332 20.81 3.76 7.62
C LEU A 332 22.20 3.40 8.14
N GLU A 333 22.34 2.33 8.93
CA GLU A 333 23.64 1.80 9.40
C GLU A 333 24.57 1.45 8.24
N ASN A 334 24.03 0.89 7.16
CA ASN A 334 24.79 0.46 5.98
C ASN A 334 25.04 1.58 4.95
N LEU A 335 24.47 2.77 5.16
CA LEU A 335 24.60 3.89 4.22
C LEU A 335 26.04 4.42 4.14
N ASN A 336 26.51 4.81 2.96
CA ASN A 336 27.77 5.56 2.88
C ASN A 336 27.50 7.06 3.13
N LEU A 337 28.11 7.63 4.17
CA LEU A 337 27.87 9.02 4.57
C LEU A 337 28.71 10.05 3.78
N LYS A 338 29.64 9.61 2.92
CA LYS A 338 30.51 10.51 2.15
C LYS A 338 29.74 11.55 1.34
N ASP A 339 28.59 11.16 0.80
CA ASP A 339 27.75 12.03 -0.03
C ASP A 339 26.59 12.65 0.76
N VAL A 340 26.54 12.48 2.09
CA VAL A 340 25.43 12.97 2.93
C VAL A 340 25.81 14.33 3.54
N LYS A 341 25.06 15.37 3.17
CA LYS A 341 25.22 16.77 3.60
C LYS A 341 24.76 16.99 5.05
N GLU A 342 24.97 18.20 5.56
CA GLU A 342 24.60 18.60 6.92
C GLU A 342 23.08 18.64 7.16
N THR A 343 22.27 18.88 6.12
CA THR A 343 20.80 18.78 6.22
C THR A 343 20.34 17.53 5.49
N VAL A 344 19.63 16.65 6.19
CA VAL A 344 19.19 15.36 5.66
C VAL A 344 17.69 15.19 5.81
N PHE A 345 17.02 14.87 4.71
CA PHE A 345 15.62 14.49 4.70
C PHE A 345 15.48 12.97 4.64
N ILE A 346 14.75 12.39 5.58
CA ILE A 346 14.34 10.99 5.56
C ILE A 346 12.83 10.88 5.28
N PRO A 347 12.35 9.73 4.74
CA PRO A 347 10.93 9.53 4.51
C PRO A 347 10.16 9.62 5.83
N PRO A 348 9.02 10.33 5.87
CA PRO A 348 8.30 10.58 7.11
C PRO A 348 7.81 9.29 7.77
N LYS A 349 7.49 8.25 6.98
CA LYS A 349 6.99 6.97 7.47
C LYS A 349 8.08 5.93 7.75
N ALA A 350 9.36 6.26 7.52
CA ALA A 350 10.47 5.35 7.79
C ALA A 350 10.43 4.82 9.24
N PHE A 351 10.65 3.50 9.37
CA PHE A 351 10.71 2.73 10.62
C PHE A 351 12.07 2.88 11.31
N VAL A 352 12.38 4.14 11.67
CA VAL A 352 13.53 4.51 12.48
C VAL A 352 13.09 5.56 13.48
N HIS A 353 13.61 5.53 14.70
CA HIS A 353 13.39 6.60 15.69
C HIS A 353 14.26 7.82 15.34
N ASP A 354 13.78 9.04 15.55
CA ASP A 354 14.47 10.28 15.14
C ASP A 354 15.90 10.38 15.71
N ARG A 355 16.07 10.23 17.03
CA ARG A 355 17.41 10.17 17.67
C ARG A 355 18.31 9.07 17.09
N VAL A 356 17.77 7.89 16.79
CA VAL A 356 18.56 6.81 16.19
C VAL A 356 19.00 7.18 14.78
N ALA A 357 18.13 7.82 14.00
CA ALA A 357 18.52 8.33 12.68
C ALA A 357 19.60 9.41 12.78
N GLU A 358 19.49 10.34 13.74
CA GLU A 358 20.53 11.35 14.01
C GLU A 358 21.87 10.71 14.37
N ASP A 359 21.90 9.80 15.35
CA ASP A 359 23.13 9.12 15.79
C ASP A 359 23.78 8.36 14.63
N LEU A 360 22.98 7.59 13.87
CA LEU A 360 23.47 6.83 12.73
C LEU A 360 24.01 7.72 11.62
N LEU A 361 23.35 8.84 11.34
CA LEU A 361 23.77 9.79 10.32
C LEU A 361 24.89 10.72 10.80
N ARG A 362 25.38 10.61 12.04
CA ARG A 362 26.53 11.37 12.57
C ARG A 362 27.74 10.50 12.87
N ARG A 363 27.71 9.20 12.52
CA ARG A 363 28.79 8.24 12.83
C ARG A 363 30.15 8.56 12.20
N ASP A 364 30.20 9.46 11.22
CA ASP A 364 31.42 9.98 10.60
C ASP A 364 31.96 11.25 11.31
N GLY A 365 31.31 11.69 12.40
CA GLY A 365 31.68 12.86 13.19
C GLY A 365 31.14 14.19 12.68
N ILE A 366 30.36 14.21 11.59
CA ILE A 366 29.73 15.42 11.06
C ILE A 366 28.36 15.60 11.71
N ASP A 367 28.11 16.77 12.31
CA ASP A 367 26.82 17.11 12.88
C ASP A 367 25.78 17.35 11.76
N ARG A 368 24.65 16.66 11.83
CA ARG A 368 23.61 16.72 10.81
C ARG A 368 22.24 17.04 11.40
N ILE A 369 21.50 17.93 10.75
CA ILE A 369 20.08 18.19 10.98
C ILE A 369 19.29 17.14 10.20
N VAL A 370 18.62 16.24 10.91
CA VAL A 370 17.77 15.20 10.31
C VAL A 370 16.32 15.62 10.40
N VAL A 371 15.65 15.69 9.26
CA VAL A 371 14.27 16.15 9.13
C VAL A 371 13.45 15.07 8.45
N ARG A 372 12.23 14.83 8.94
CA ARG A 372 11.25 14.03 8.19
C ARG A 372 10.63 14.89 7.11
N GLY A 373 10.65 14.40 5.86
CA GLY A 373 10.10 15.12 4.71
C GLY A 373 8.57 15.22 4.72
N VAL A 374 8.04 15.65 3.57
CA VAL A 374 6.60 15.77 3.31
C VAL A 374 5.92 14.41 3.38
N GLU A 375 4.74 14.36 3.99
CA GLU A 375 3.98 13.13 4.31
C GLU A 375 3.86 12.17 3.12
N GLN A 376 3.61 12.73 1.94
CA GLN A 376 3.41 11.97 0.72
C GLN A 376 3.83 12.82 -0.48
N LEU A 377 4.92 12.42 -1.14
CA LEU A 377 5.44 13.13 -2.32
C LEU A 377 4.72 12.76 -3.63
N THR A 378 4.01 11.63 -3.64
CA THR A 378 3.37 11.08 -4.84
C THR A 378 2.30 10.05 -4.46
N LEU A 379 1.51 9.62 -5.44
CA LEU A 379 0.45 8.62 -5.31
C LEU A 379 0.97 7.25 -5.74
N ASP A 380 0.82 6.23 -4.90
CA ASP A 380 1.03 4.85 -5.29
C ASP A 380 -0.18 4.30 -6.08
N GLY A 381 -0.04 3.08 -6.63
CA GLY A 381 -1.07 2.43 -7.42
C GLY A 381 -2.36 2.07 -6.68
N GLU A 382 -2.36 2.06 -5.34
CA GLU A 382 -3.56 1.81 -4.51
C GLU A 382 -4.47 3.04 -4.48
N VAL A 383 -3.87 4.23 -4.55
CA VAL A 383 -4.59 5.50 -4.43
C VAL A 383 -4.74 6.22 -5.78
N SER A 384 -3.81 6.03 -6.71
CA SER A 384 -3.80 6.76 -7.99
C SER A 384 -4.97 6.42 -8.92
N GLY A 385 -5.59 5.25 -8.75
CA GLY A 385 -6.69 4.77 -9.60
C GLY A 385 -7.91 5.71 -9.64
N VAL A 386 -8.12 6.52 -8.60
CA VAL A 386 -9.24 7.47 -8.49
C VAL A 386 -8.88 8.91 -8.89
N TYR A 387 -7.66 9.14 -9.39
CA TYR A 387 -7.20 10.46 -9.82
C TYR A 387 -7.10 10.53 -11.34
N SER A 388 -7.45 11.68 -11.90
CA SER A 388 -7.04 12.01 -13.27
C SER A 388 -5.54 12.32 -13.31
N LYS A 389 -4.94 12.20 -14.50
CA LYS A 389 -3.54 12.58 -14.74
C LYS A 389 -3.22 14.00 -14.27
N LYS A 390 -4.15 14.94 -14.46
CA LYS A 390 -3.99 16.34 -14.03
C LYS A 390 -4.02 16.47 -12.51
N GLU A 391 -4.96 15.82 -11.83
CA GLU A 391 -5.07 15.88 -10.37
C GLU A 391 -3.87 15.21 -9.69
N ALA A 392 -3.39 14.09 -10.24
CA ALA A 392 -2.17 13.43 -9.76
C ALA A 392 -0.94 14.33 -9.88
N LEU A 393 -0.77 15.00 -11.03
CA LEU A 393 0.33 15.95 -11.24
C LEU A 393 0.21 17.17 -10.31
N GLU A 394 -0.99 17.73 -10.13
CA GLU A 394 -1.22 18.85 -9.22
C GLU A 394 -0.92 18.50 -7.77
N PHE A 395 -1.30 17.29 -7.33
CA PHE A 395 -0.92 16.75 -6.03
C PHE A 395 0.60 16.72 -5.84
N GLU A 396 1.33 16.17 -6.82
CA GLU A 396 2.79 16.10 -6.75
C GLU A 396 3.42 17.50 -6.76
N ILE A 397 2.95 18.43 -7.60
CA ILE A 397 3.45 19.80 -7.60
C ILE A 397 3.34 20.43 -6.21
N ASN A 398 2.18 20.30 -5.56
CA ASN A 398 1.97 20.85 -4.22
C ASN A 398 2.89 20.20 -3.18
N ALA A 399 3.03 18.87 -3.22
CA ALA A 399 3.92 18.14 -2.31
C ALA A 399 5.41 18.53 -2.50
N PHE A 400 5.85 18.72 -3.74
CA PHE A 400 7.21 19.17 -4.03
C PHE A 400 7.43 20.64 -3.70
N GLU A 401 6.42 21.52 -3.84
CA GLU A 401 6.51 22.91 -3.37
C GLU A 401 6.70 22.97 -1.85
N GLU A 402 5.99 22.12 -1.10
CA GLU A 402 6.18 21.99 0.35
C GLU A 402 7.59 21.48 0.68
N LEU A 403 8.05 20.41 0.01
CA LEU A 403 9.38 19.85 0.24
C LEU A 403 10.48 20.88 -0.06
N ILE A 404 10.36 21.63 -1.16
CA ILE A 404 11.29 22.71 -1.52
C ILE A 404 11.27 23.81 -0.45
N GLY A 405 10.09 24.17 0.07
CA GLY A 405 9.97 25.09 1.20
C GLY A 405 10.74 24.60 2.44
N MET A 406 10.62 23.32 2.78
CA MET A 406 11.38 22.72 3.88
C MET A 406 12.88 22.72 3.62
N ILE A 407 13.32 22.34 2.42
CA ILE A 407 14.74 22.35 2.01
C ILE A 407 15.32 23.76 2.13
N ASN A 408 14.59 24.76 1.64
CA ASN A 408 15.01 26.16 1.71
C ASN A 408 15.05 26.69 3.13
N PHE A 409 14.23 26.17 4.04
CA PHE A 409 14.23 26.59 5.44
C PHE A 409 15.36 25.94 6.24
N PHE A 410 15.47 24.61 6.21
CA PHE A 410 16.45 23.85 7.00
C PHE A 410 17.84 23.86 6.38
N GLY A 411 17.93 23.87 5.04
CA GLY A 411 19.17 23.84 4.29
C GLY A 411 19.81 25.21 4.07
N MET A 412 19.36 26.27 4.77
CA MET A 412 20.04 27.56 4.70
C MET A 412 21.44 27.44 5.30
N ARG A 413 22.46 27.70 4.49
CA ARG A 413 23.83 27.87 4.98
C ARG A 413 23.83 29.03 5.99
N LYS A 414 24.27 28.77 7.24
CA LYS A 414 24.61 29.85 8.16
C LYS A 414 25.70 30.69 7.48
N ARG A 415 25.40 31.97 7.24
CA ARG A 415 26.36 32.94 6.69
C ARG A 415 27.55 33.11 7.61
#